data_AF-A0A962NFJ7-F1
#
_entry.id   AF-A0A962NFJ7-F1
#
_cell.length_a   1.000
_cell.length_b   1.000
_cell.length_c   1.000
_cell.angle_alpha   90.00
_cell.angle_beta   90.00
_cell.angle_gamma   90.00
#
_symmetry.space_group_name_H-M   'P 1'
#
loop_
_entity.id
_entity.type
_entity.pdbx_description
1 polymer ?
#
loop_
_entity_poly.entity_id
_entity_poly.type
_entity_poly.pdbx_seq_one_letter_code
_entity_poly.pdbx_strand_id
1 'polypeptide(L)' 'MRMRVLSGCVLAALLQAGTALADDLSNERLPKQGLDAGKAVYLANCAACHQPAGTGLAGAFPPLVHSS' A
#
# COMPACT_ATOMS: atom_id res chain seq x y z
N MET A 1 -16.20 -35.01 31.17
CA MET A 1 -15.20 -33.93 31.40
C MET A 1 -14.44 -33.56 30.11
N ARG A 2 -13.76 -34.50 29.44
CA ARG A 2 -12.93 -34.27 28.23
C ARG A 2 -13.67 -33.67 27.01
N MET A 3 -14.96 -33.93 26.88
CA MET A 3 -15.76 -33.50 25.72
C MET A 3 -16.23 -32.04 25.79
N ARG A 4 -16.27 -31.44 27.00
CA ARG A 4 -16.56 -30.00 27.16
C ARG A 4 -15.35 -29.11 26.85
N VAL A 5 -14.14 -29.65 27.05
CA VAL A 5 -12.88 -28.95 26.75
C VAL A 5 -12.62 -28.86 25.24
N LEU A 6 -12.92 -29.94 24.49
CA LEU A 6 -12.81 -29.91 23.02
C LEU A 6 -13.77 -28.90 22.38
N SER A 7 -15.00 -28.79 22.89
CA SER A 7 -16.00 -27.85 22.36
C SER A 7 -15.62 -26.39 22.56
N GLY A 8 -14.90 -26.06 23.64
CA GLY A 8 -14.43 -24.70 23.92
C GLY A 8 -13.28 -24.25 23.02
N CYS A 9 -12.35 -25.16 22.69
CA CYS A 9 -11.25 -24.87 21.77
C CYS A 9 -11.72 -24.61 20.33
N VAL A 10 -12.74 -25.34 19.87
CA VAL A 10 -13.31 -25.15 18.52
C VAL A 10 -14.01 -23.80 18.41
N LEU A 11 -14.75 -23.38 19.45
CA LEU A 11 -15.43 -22.08 19.45
C LEU A 11 -14.44 -20.90 19.51
N ALA A 12 -13.36 -21.02 20.29
CA ALA A 12 -12.31 -20.00 20.34
C ALA A 12 -11.60 -19.86 18.98
N ALA A 13 -11.23 -20.97 18.34
CA ALA A 13 -10.58 -20.97 17.02
C ALA A 13 -11.42 -20.29 15.93
N LEU A 14 -12.76 -20.38 16.01
CA LEU A 14 -13.66 -19.71 15.07
C LEU A 14 -13.71 -18.19 15.27
N LEU A 15 -13.45 -17.67 16.49
CA LEU A 15 -13.38 -16.23 16.75
C LEU A 15 -12.04 -15.60 16.34
N GLN A 16 -10.94 -16.35 16.36
CA GLN A 16 -9.61 -15.82 16.00
C GLN A 16 -9.37 -15.69 14.48
N ALA A 17 -10.19 -16.31 13.64
CA ALA A 17 -10.00 -16.27 12.18
C ALA A 17 -10.35 -14.90 11.53
N GLY A 18 -11.09 -14.04 12.24
CA GLY A 18 -11.57 -12.76 11.69
C GLY A 18 -10.62 -11.57 11.82
N THR A 19 -9.62 -11.63 12.70
CA THR A 19 -8.73 -10.47 12.98
C THR A 19 -7.43 -10.49 12.19
N ALA A 20 -7.04 -11.61 11.58
CA ALA A 20 -5.76 -11.74 10.87
C ALA A 20 -5.68 -11.00 9.52
N LEU A 21 -6.81 -10.52 8.98
CA LEU A 21 -6.86 -9.77 7.71
C LEU A 21 -6.94 -8.25 7.90
N ALA A 22 -7.04 -7.75 9.14
CA ALA A 22 -7.32 -6.33 9.41
C ALA A 22 -6.06 -5.48 9.65
N ASP A 23 -4.96 -6.09 10.10
CA ASP A 23 -3.76 -5.33 10.50
C ASP A 23 -2.89 -4.88 9.29
N ASP A 24 -3.06 -5.49 8.11
CA ASP A 24 -2.19 -5.25 6.94
C ASP A 24 -2.75 -4.20 5.94
N LEU A 25 -3.97 -3.71 6.15
CA LEU A 25 -4.63 -2.81 5.18
C LEU A 25 -4.46 -1.32 5.48
N SER A 26 -3.79 -0.96 6.58
CA SER A 26 -3.69 0.44 7.00
C SER A 26 -2.43 1.17 6.51
N ASN A 27 -1.38 0.45 6.08
CA ASN A 27 -0.13 1.10 5.69
C ASN A 27 0.70 0.39 4.60
N GLU A 28 0.10 -0.53 3.84
CA GLU A 28 0.80 -1.16 2.74
C GLU A 28 0.90 -0.16 1.57
N ARG A 29 2.05 0.52 1.46
CA ARG A 29 2.46 1.11 0.19
C ARG A 29 2.34 -0.01 -0.83
N LEU A 30 1.37 0.12 -1.74
CA LEU A 30 1.10 -0.88 -2.78
C LEU A 30 2.44 -1.45 -3.27
N PRO A 31 2.63 -2.78 -3.30
CA PRO A 31 3.88 -3.37 -3.76
C PRO A 31 4.24 -2.67 -5.07
N LYS A 32 5.45 -2.08 -5.14
CA LYS A 32 5.85 -1.17 -6.22
C LYS A 32 5.47 -1.82 -7.55
N GLN A 33 4.34 -1.37 -8.10
CA GLN A 33 3.83 -1.86 -9.37
C GLN A 33 4.92 -1.64 -10.42
N GLY A 34 4.95 -2.47 -11.47
CA GLY A 34 5.99 -2.40 -12.50
C GLY A 34 6.28 -0.95 -12.89
N LEU A 35 7.56 -0.56 -12.84
CA LEU A 35 8.00 0.83 -13.02
C LEU A 35 7.47 1.44 -14.31
N ASP A 36 7.19 0.62 -15.32
CA ASP A 36 6.62 1.03 -16.59
C ASP A 36 5.20 1.58 -16.47
N ALA A 37 4.34 0.96 -15.65
CA ALA A 37 2.99 1.47 -15.39
C ALA A 37 3.06 2.81 -14.65
N GLY A 38 3.93 2.91 -13.65
CA GLY A 38 4.18 4.16 -12.92
C GLY A 38 4.73 5.26 -13.84
N LYS A 39 5.64 4.92 -14.76
CA LYS A 39 6.17 5.85 -15.76
C LYS A 39 5.10 6.35 -16.71
N ALA A 40 4.20 5.48 -17.18
CA ALA A 40 3.11 5.88 -18.06
C ALA A 40 2.16 6.87 -17.38
N VAL A 41 1.78 6.57 -16.13
CA VAL A 41 0.95 7.48 -15.31
C VAL A 41 1.66 8.81 -15.07
N TYR A 42 2.95 8.78 -14.75
CA TYR A 42 3.76 9.97 -14.53
C TYR A 42 3.79 10.88 -15.76
N LEU A 43 4.06 10.30 -16.94
CA LEU A 43 4.12 11.06 -18.19
C LEU A 43 2.76 11.64 -18.58
N ALA A 44 1.67 10.91 -18.34
CA ALA A 44 0.33 11.37 -18.70
C ALA A 44 -0.23 12.47 -17.79
N ASN A 45 0.13 12.46 -16.50
CA ASN A 45 -0.57 13.28 -15.50
C ASN A 45 0.34 14.26 -14.74
N CYS A 46 1.63 13.95 -14.60
CA CYS A 46 2.52 14.65 -13.68
C CYS A 46 3.57 15.48 -14.42
N ALA A 47 4.09 14.95 -15.54
CA ALA A 47 5.20 15.53 -16.28
C ALA A 47 4.92 16.94 -16.84
N ALA A 48 3.64 17.31 -17.03
CA ALA A 48 3.27 18.65 -17.47
C ALA A 48 3.75 19.74 -16.50
N CYS A 49 3.73 19.47 -15.19
CA CYS A 49 4.17 20.41 -14.15
C CYS A 49 5.56 20.05 -13.63
N HIS A 50 5.75 18.77 -13.29
CA HIS A 50 7.00 18.29 -12.67
C HIS A 50 8.11 18.00 -13.66
N GLN A 51 7.90 18.28 -14.94
CA GLN A 51 8.80 18.00 -16.06
C GLN A 51 8.99 16.49 -16.31
N PRO A 52 9.36 16.08 -17.54
CA PRO A 52 9.55 14.66 -17.86
C PRO A 52 10.62 13.96 -17.00
N ALA A 53 11.64 14.69 -16.58
CA ALA A 53 12.71 14.18 -15.72
C ALA A 53 12.43 14.34 -14.22
N GLY A 54 11.29 14.92 -13.81
CA GLY A 54 10.97 15.15 -12.40
C GLY A 54 11.71 16.34 -11.77
N THR A 55 12.34 17.20 -12.56
CA THR A 55 13.11 18.35 -12.07
C THR A 55 12.23 19.50 -11.58
N GLY A 56 10.94 19.50 -11.93
CA GLY A 56 10.06 20.64 -11.66
C GLY A 56 10.49 21.92 -12.39
N LEU A 57 9.93 23.04 -11.95
CA LEU A 57 10.21 24.39 -12.43
C LEU A 57 10.43 25.30 -11.23
N ALA A 58 11.62 25.88 -11.10
CA ALA A 58 11.99 26.71 -9.94
C ALA A 58 10.96 27.84 -9.70
N GLY A 59 10.48 27.95 -8.46
CA GLY A 59 9.50 28.96 -8.06
C GLY A 59 8.04 28.67 -8.41
N ALA A 60 7.74 27.59 -9.13
CA ALA A 60 6.37 27.21 -9.49
C ALA A 60 6.04 25.75 -9.13
N PHE A 61 6.88 24.80 -9.54
CA PHE A 61 6.66 23.37 -9.34
C PHE A 61 7.91 22.71 -8.73
N PRO A 62 7.80 22.05 -7.56
CA PRO A 62 8.96 21.45 -6.92
C PRO A 62 9.49 20.23 -7.70
N PRO A 63 10.80 19.92 -7.56
CA PRO A 63 11.36 18.68 -8.05
C PRO A 63 10.79 17.48 -7.29
N LEU A 64 10.54 16.40 -8.03
CA LEU A 64 10.23 15.08 -7.48
C LEU A 64 11.45 14.16 -7.48
N VAL A 65 12.47 14.49 -8.28
CA VAL A 65 13.78 13.83 -8.18
C VAL A 65 14.35 14.01 -6.79
N HIS A 66 14.96 12.95 -6.25
CA HIS A 66 15.56 12.92 -4.92
C HIS A 66 14.59 13.14 -3.75
N SER A 67 13.27 13.10 -3.99
CA SER A 67 12.28 13.03 -2.92
C SER A 67 12.35 11.64 -2.28
N SER A 68 12.85 11.58 -1.05
CA SER A 68 12.90 10.37 -0.21
C SER A 68 11.55 10.10 0.46
#